data_AF-A0A7W3MXK6-F1
#
_entry.id   AF-A0A7W3MXK6-F1
#
_cell.length_a   1.000
_cell.length_b   1.000
_cell.length_c   1.000
_cell.angle_alpha   90.00
_cell.angle_beta   90.00
_cell.angle_gamma   90.00
#
_symmetry.space_group_name_H-M   'P 1'
#
loop_
_entity.id
_entity.type
_entity.pdbx_description
1 polymer ?
#
loop_
_entity_poly.entity_id
_entity_poly.type
_entity_poly.pdbx_seq_one_letter_code
_entity_poly.pdbx_strand_id
1 'polypeptide(L)'
;MTVRVFAQKDGATAEDHRLALSAFMGLGAAGVLDRRAGVFPSPGAAALTNVGPMTARVGTFMAWADGTSSSLQGGYPVVVDAPVDVTYDPGEAGVARVDRVVLEIRDNPYDASGFQDGRVRIVKGQASGAANPVPANSILLYETTVPAGASAGGGGFNITAASVAKFPYACAAGGILPVRDAADEATITPYEGMRIYRLDGQDPRLYRGGAWVWDAPPRACRKIADQTAPSTTLVNDNELFVSTPADTLCEITGELYYSADPAADFKVAWTGPSGSFIDYSIHAAAPSVAGTTGSVVLDRQDISKTPILGGAGTTVHMVARIDGMYYSGSGGQLRVRFAQANTHASPVTMRFGSHFVLHRV
;
A
#
# COMPACT_ATOMS: atom_id res chain seq x y z
N MET A 1 -2.26 -43.00 -15.94
CA MET A 1 -3.18 -41.85 -16.07
C MET A 1 -2.41 -40.74 -16.74
N THR A 2 -2.71 -40.43 -17.99
CA THR A 2 -1.93 -39.43 -18.74
C THR A 2 -2.71 -38.12 -18.70
N VAL A 3 -2.52 -37.39 -17.60
CA VAL A 3 -2.98 -36.01 -17.43
C VAL A 3 -2.26 -35.16 -18.47
N ARG A 4 -2.98 -34.24 -19.12
CA ARG A 4 -2.36 -33.29 -20.03
C ARG A 4 -2.81 -31.86 -19.77
N VAL A 5 -1.95 -30.98 -20.26
CA VAL A 5 -1.45 -29.73 -19.69
C VAL A 5 -1.85 -28.56 -20.58
N PHE A 6 -1.84 -27.34 -20.03
CA PHE A 6 -2.10 -26.08 -20.74
C PHE A 6 -1.32 -25.97 -22.06
N ALA A 7 -2.00 -25.56 -23.14
CA ALA A 7 -1.51 -25.48 -24.52
C ALA A 7 -1.07 -26.82 -25.15
N GLN A 8 -1.76 -27.91 -24.81
CA GLN A 8 -1.63 -29.16 -25.56
C GLN A 8 -2.17 -28.96 -26.99
N LYS A 9 -1.42 -29.42 -28.00
CA LYS A 9 -1.93 -29.47 -29.38
C LYS A 9 -3.15 -30.41 -29.46
N ASP A 10 -4.36 -29.85 -29.43
CA ASP A 10 -5.62 -30.60 -29.45
C ASP A 10 -6.79 -29.92 -30.21
N GLY A 11 -6.49 -28.93 -31.06
CA GLY A 11 -7.52 -28.23 -31.85
C GLY A 11 -8.10 -27.00 -31.14
N ALA A 12 -7.70 -26.74 -29.89
CA ALA A 12 -7.94 -25.46 -29.23
C ALA A 12 -7.31 -24.30 -30.03
N THR A 13 -8.08 -23.23 -30.19
CA THR A 13 -7.67 -22.01 -30.87
C THR A 13 -6.85 -21.09 -29.95
N ALA A 14 -6.19 -20.10 -30.51
CA ALA A 14 -5.55 -19.04 -29.71
C ALA A 14 -6.57 -18.31 -28.81
N GLU A 15 -7.82 -18.19 -29.28
CA GLU A 15 -8.93 -17.64 -28.51
C GLU A 15 -9.29 -18.52 -27.31
N ASP A 16 -9.36 -19.84 -27.48
CA ASP A 16 -9.65 -20.78 -26.38
C ASP A 16 -8.60 -20.73 -25.27
N HIS A 17 -7.31 -20.65 -25.62
CA HIS A 17 -6.24 -20.52 -24.63
C HIS A 17 -6.31 -19.20 -23.87
N ARG A 18 -6.65 -18.12 -24.56
CA ARG A 18 -6.80 -16.78 -23.98
C ARG A 18 -7.99 -16.71 -23.03
N LEU A 19 -9.11 -17.35 -23.40
CA LEU A 19 -10.27 -17.54 -22.52
C LEU A 19 -9.90 -18.42 -21.31
N ALA A 20 -9.11 -19.48 -21.46
CA ALA A 20 -8.67 -20.27 -20.31
C ALA A 20 -7.75 -19.48 -19.36
N LEU A 21 -6.83 -18.66 -19.89
CA LEU A 21 -5.96 -17.77 -19.11
C LEU A 21 -6.74 -16.65 -18.40
N SER A 22 -7.90 -16.25 -18.93
CA SER A 22 -8.77 -15.25 -18.28
C SER A 22 -9.27 -15.68 -16.89
N ALA A 23 -9.20 -16.97 -16.52
CA ALA A 23 -9.50 -17.41 -15.16
C ALA A 23 -8.55 -16.78 -14.11
N PHE A 24 -7.29 -16.54 -14.47
CA PHE A 24 -6.30 -15.88 -13.61
C PHE A 24 -6.23 -14.37 -13.85
N MET A 25 -6.68 -13.97 -15.04
CA MET A 25 -6.41 -12.67 -15.61
C MET A 25 -7.70 -11.91 -15.96
N GLY A 26 -8.87 -12.31 -15.49
CA GLY A 26 -10.16 -11.68 -15.81
C GLY A 26 -10.57 -11.73 -17.29
N LEU A 27 -11.88 -11.67 -17.52
CA LEU A 27 -12.44 -11.49 -18.86
C LEU A 27 -12.15 -10.04 -19.29
N GLY A 28 -11.74 -9.82 -20.54
CA GLY A 28 -11.60 -8.44 -21.02
C GLY A 28 -12.98 -7.80 -21.17
N ALA A 29 -13.17 -6.62 -20.57
CA ALA A 29 -14.31 -5.69 -20.67
C ALA A 29 -15.47 -5.81 -19.64
N ALA A 30 -15.60 -4.72 -18.88
CA ALA A 30 -16.58 -4.30 -17.86
C ALA A 30 -17.41 -5.36 -17.07
N GLY A 31 -16.81 -6.45 -16.60
CA GLY A 31 -17.44 -7.48 -15.75
C GLY A 31 -16.93 -7.53 -14.28
N VAL A 32 -17.67 -8.25 -13.42
CA VAL A 32 -17.30 -8.50 -12.00
C VAL A 32 -16.04 -9.38 -11.86
N LEU A 33 -15.65 -10.06 -12.94
CA LEU A 33 -14.43 -10.85 -13.03
C LEU A 33 -13.27 -10.09 -13.69
N ASP A 34 -13.45 -8.80 -13.98
CA ASP A 34 -12.45 -8.05 -14.72
C ASP A 34 -11.26 -7.68 -13.89
N ARG A 35 -10.13 -7.60 -14.58
CA ARG A 35 -8.99 -6.83 -14.11
C ARG A 35 -8.71 -5.69 -15.05
N ARG A 36 -8.01 -4.71 -14.51
CA ARG A 36 -7.52 -3.57 -15.28
C ARG A 36 -6.45 -4.03 -16.29
N ALA A 37 -6.60 -3.66 -17.57
CA ALA A 37 -5.47 -3.69 -18.50
C ALA A 37 -4.33 -2.79 -18.01
N GLY A 38 -3.10 -3.14 -18.36
CA GLY A 38 -1.93 -2.39 -17.90
C GLY A 38 -0.65 -3.20 -17.87
N VAL A 39 0.40 -2.55 -17.39
CA VAL A 39 1.73 -3.14 -17.21
C VAL A 39 1.78 -3.82 -15.85
N PHE A 40 2.36 -5.01 -15.78
CA PHE A 40 2.62 -5.68 -14.51
C PHE A 40 3.75 -4.96 -13.76
N PRO A 41 3.56 -4.64 -12.47
CA PRO A 41 4.54 -3.91 -11.69
C PRO A 41 5.83 -4.73 -11.55
N SER A 42 6.94 -4.17 -12.02
CA SER A 42 8.30 -4.67 -11.78
C SER A 42 9.27 -3.48 -11.84
N PRO A 43 10.38 -3.49 -11.07
CA PRO A 43 11.39 -2.45 -11.18
C PRO A 43 11.84 -2.27 -12.64
N GLY A 44 11.75 -1.04 -13.15
CA GLY A 44 12.15 -0.70 -14.52
C GLY A 44 11.21 -1.19 -15.63
N ALA A 45 10.04 -1.76 -15.30
CA ALA A 45 9.07 -2.20 -16.30
C ALA A 45 8.66 -1.05 -17.23
N ALA A 46 8.77 -1.29 -18.54
CA ALA A 46 8.44 -0.33 -19.59
C ALA A 46 9.17 1.02 -19.46
N ALA A 47 10.34 1.07 -18.80
CA ALA A 47 11.10 2.30 -18.62
C ALA A 47 11.47 2.92 -19.99
N LEU A 48 11.26 4.24 -20.13
CA LEU A 48 11.60 4.98 -21.35
C LEU A 48 12.95 5.69 -21.18
N THR A 49 13.93 5.29 -21.98
CA THR A 49 15.30 5.83 -21.93
C THR A 49 15.67 6.49 -23.24
N ASN A 50 16.38 7.62 -23.19
CA ASN A 50 16.85 8.30 -24.39
C ASN A 50 18.07 7.57 -24.96
N VAL A 51 18.03 7.15 -26.24
CA VAL A 51 19.13 6.38 -26.89
C VAL A 51 19.68 7.04 -28.16
N GLY A 52 19.01 8.09 -28.66
CA GLY A 52 19.49 8.92 -29.75
C GLY A 52 18.77 10.27 -29.77
N PRO A 53 19.16 11.21 -30.64
CA PRO A 53 18.59 12.57 -30.67
C PRO A 53 17.05 12.59 -30.78
N MET A 54 16.48 11.64 -31.54
CA MET A 54 15.04 11.49 -31.73
C MET A 54 14.57 10.06 -31.45
N THR A 55 15.36 9.27 -30.73
CA THR A 55 15.08 7.84 -30.50
C THR A 55 15.10 7.53 -29.01
N ALA A 56 14.03 6.91 -28.54
CA ALA A 56 13.95 6.38 -27.19
C ALA A 56 13.81 4.86 -27.22
N ARG A 57 14.23 4.22 -26.13
CA ARG A 57 14.14 2.79 -25.90
C ARG A 57 13.16 2.52 -24.78
N VAL A 58 12.15 1.72 -25.09
CA VAL A 58 11.24 1.14 -24.10
C VAL A 58 11.87 -0.14 -23.58
N GLY A 59 12.09 -0.22 -22.27
CA GLY A 59 12.61 -1.42 -21.60
C GLY A 59 11.64 -2.59 -21.67
N THR A 60 12.08 -3.74 -21.18
CA THR A 60 11.27 -4.97 -21.12
C THR A 60 10.12 -4.85 -20.14
N PHE A 61 9.01 -5.56 -20.38
CA PHE A 61 7.89 -5.63 -19.45
C PHE A 61 6.93 -6.78 -19.78
N MET A 62 6.07 -7.09 -18.82
CA MET A 62 4.86 -7.86 -19.06
C MET A 62 3.66 -6.93 -18.98
N ALA A 63 2.66 -7.17 -19.79
CA ALA A 63 1.43 -6.41 -19.77
C ALA A 63 0.24 -7.29 -20.10
N TRP A 64 -0.93 -6.69 -19.94
CA TRP A 64 -2.13 -7.19 -20.56
C TRP A 64 -2.88 -6.05 -21.23
N ALA A 65 -3.19 -6.25 -22.49
CA ALA A 65 -3.97 -5.33 -23.29
C ALA A 65 -5.39 -5.87 -23.48
N ASP A 66 -6.39 -5.04 -23.26
CA ASP A 66 -7.77 -5.41 -23.61
C ASP A 66 -7.96 -5.26 -25.13
N GLY A 67 -8.61 -6.24 -25.74
CA GLY A 67 -9.16 -6.15 -27.08
C GLY A 67 -10.43 -5.31 -27.04
N THR A 68 -10.37 -4.16 -27.71
CA THR A 68 -11.42 -3.16 -27.75
C THR A 68 -12.02 -3.00 -29.15
N SER A 69 -11.53 -3.69 -30.18
CA SER A 69 -12.16 -3.67 -31.51
C SER A 69 -13.48 -4.42 -31.54
N SER A 70 -13.69 -5.36 -30.61
CA SER A 70 -14.95 -6.10 -30.43
C SER A 70 -15.10 -6.61 -29.01
N SER A 71 -16.34 -6.74 -28.51
CA SER A 71 -16.61 -7.32 -27.19
C SER A 71 -16.24 -8.80 -27.07
N LEU A 72 -16.12 -9.51 -28.21
CA LEU A 72 -15.69 -10.91 -28.24
C LEU A 72 -14.16 -11.06 -28.27
N GLN A 73 -13.45 -9.97 -28.50
CA GLN A 73 -12.00 -10.00 -28.67
C GLN A 73 -11.25 -10.27 -27.36
N GLY A 74 -11.89 -10.10 -26.20
CA GLY A 74 -11.33 -10.24 -24.84
C GLY A 74 -9.93 -9.62 -24.68
N GLY A 75 -9.10 -10.07 -23.74
CA GLY A 75 -7.76 -9.49 -23.55
C GLY A 75 -6.58 -10.37 -23.94
N TYR A 76 -5.39 -9.78 -24.09
CA TYR A 76 -4.16 -10.39 -24.57
C TYR A 76 -3.03 -10.29 -23.52
N PRO A 77 -2.43 -11.42 -23.09
CA PRO A 77 -1.19 -11.39 -22.33
C PRO A 77 -0.03 -11.01 -23.25
N VAL A 78 0.81 -10.08 -22.82
CA VAL A 78 1.93 -9.57 -23.61
C VAL A 78 3.22 -9.67 -22.81
N VAL A 79 4.27 -10.15 -23.48
CA VAL A 79 5.65 -10.11 -22.97
C VAL A 79 6.49 -9.37 -23.99
N VAL A 80 7.17 -8.31 -23.54
CA VAL A 80 8.22 -7.62 -24.27
C VAL A 80 9.54 -8.00 -23.60
N ASP A 81 10.20 -9.02 -24.16
CA ASP A 81 11.38 -9.69 -23.59
C ASP A 81 12.72 -9.07 -24.04
N ALA A 82 12.68 -8.17 -25.02
CA ALA A 82 13.81 -7.35 -25.44
C ALA A 82 13.43 -5.87 -25.52
N PRO A 83 14.34 -4.93 -25.22
CA PRO A 83 14.05 -3.51 -25.37
C PRO A 83 13.70 -3.13 -26.81
N VAL A 84 12.76 -2.20 -26.97
CA VAL A 84 12.28 -1.75 -28.29
C VAL A 84 12.62 -0.29 -28.50
N ASP A 85 13.33 0.01 -29.59
CA ASP A 85 13.62 1.38 -29.99
C ASP A 85 12.45 1.98 -30.78
N VAL A 86 12.03 3.17 -30.38
CA VAL A 86 11.02 3.98 -31.06
C VAL A 86 11.63 5.32 -31.47
N THR A 87 11.41 5.71 -32.72
CA THR A 87 11.96 6.95 -33.28
C THR A 87 10.83 7.94 -33.55
N TYR A 88 10.97 9.14 -32.99
CA TYR A 88 10.07 10.26 -33.18
C TYR A 88 10.35 10.95 -34.51
N ASP A 89 9.28 11.31 -35.20
CA ASP A 89 9.39 12.23 -36.34
C ASP A 89 9.93 13.59 -35.89
N PRO A 90 10.60 14.35 -36.78
CA PRO A 90 10.93 15.75 -36.51
C PRO A 90 9.72 16.54 -36.01
N GLY A 91 9.94 17.42 -35.03
CA GLY A 91 8.94 18.31 -34.47
C GLY A 91 8.42 19.31 -35.51
N GLU A 92 7.20 19.79 -35.30
CA GLU A 92 6.62 20.81 -36.18
C GLU A 92 7.38 22.12 -36.04
N ALA A 93 7.44 22.93 -37.11
CA ALA A 93 8.29 24.12 -37.12
C ALA A 93 7.93 25.18 -36.06
N GLY A 94 6.63 25.33 -35.73
CA GLY A 94 6.15 26.43 -34.89
C GLY A 94 5.37 26.02 -33.64
N VAL A 95 5.08 24.74 -33.45
CA VAL A 95 4.21 24.25 -32.37
C VAL A 95 4.79 22.99 -31.75
N ALA A 96 4.82 22.92 -30.43
CA ALA A 96 5.12 21.68 -29.73
C ALA A 96 3.91 20.73 -29.84
N ARG A 97 4.15 19.46 -30.12
CA ARG A 97 3.08 18.45 -30.25
C ARG A 97 3.21 17.35 -29.22
N VAL A 98 2.10 16.71 -28.87
CA VAL A 98 2.08 15.56 -27.97
C VAL A 98 2.02 14.27 -28.77
N ASP A 99 3.12 13.52 -28.77
CA ASP A 99 3.22 12.18 -29.33
C ASP A 99 2.92 11.15 -28.22
N ARG A 100 2.38 9.98 -28.60
CA ARG A 100 2.04 8.90 -27.66
C ARG A 100 2.84 7.65 -27.97
N VAL A 101 3.53 7.09 -26.98
CA VAL A 101 4.13 5.75 -27.08
C VAL A 101 3.08 4.75 -26.61
N VAL A 102 2.75 3.77 -27.44
CA VAL A 102 1.72 2.77 -27.15
C VAL A 102 2.25 1.36 -27.36
N LEU A 103 1.76 0.42 -26.55
CA LEU A 103 1.73 -1.00 -26.90
C LEU A 103 0.43 -1.25 -27.65
N GLU A 104 0.51 -1.72 -28.89
CA GLU A 104 -0.66 -2.00 -29.75
C GLU A 104 -0.70 -3.49 -30.09
N ILE A 105 -1.89 -4.09 -30.00
CA ILE A 105 -2.19 -5.43 -30.48
C ILE A 105 -3.01 -5.32 -31.75
N ARG A 106 -2.54 -5.93 -32.84
CA ARG A 106 -3.28 -6.04 -34.09
C ARG A 106 -3.75 -7.47 -34.25
N ASP A 107 -5.04 -7.62 -34.54
CA ASP A 107 -5.68 -8.90 -34.71
C ASP A 107 -6.69 -8.82 -35.86
N ASN A 108 -6.22 -9.16 -37.07
CA ASN A 108 -6.96 -9.01 -38.32
C ASN A 108 -8.41 -9.54 -38.30
N PRO A 109 -8.73 -10.71 -37.73
CA PRO A 109 -10.10 -11.16 -37.49
C PRO A 109 -11.04 -10.14 -36.84
N TYR A 110 -10.52 -9.27 -35.96
CA TYR A 110 -11.32 -8.28 -35.24
C TYR A 110 -11.10 -6.84 -35.71
N ASP A 111 -9.94 -6.50 -36.27
CA ASP A 111 -9.60 -5.12 -36.67
C ASP A 111 -9.42 -4.90 -38.18
N ALA A 112 -9.48 -5.96 -38.99
CA ALA A 112 -9.27 -5.95 -40.43
C ALA A 112 -7.96 -5.27 -40.89
N SER A 113 -6.94 -5.20 -40.02
CA SER A 113 -5.68 -4.50 -40.28
C SER A 113 -4.78 -5.20 -41.29
N GLY A 114 -5.02 -6.49 -41.57
CA GLY A 114 -4.14 -7.37 -42.33
C GLY A 114 -2.98 -7.95 -41.49
N PHE A 115 -2.90 -7.64 -40.18
CA PHE A 115 -1.81 -8.05 -39.31
C PHE A 115 -2.30 -8.84 -38.09
N GLN A 116 -1.43 -9.69 -37.54
CA GLN A 116 -1.64 -10.45 -36.30
C GLN A 116 -0.36 -10.41 -35.47
N ASP A 117 -0.09 -9.28 -34.82
CA ASP A 117 1.12 -9.05 -34.05
C ASP A 117 0.91 -8.06 -32.91
N GLY A 118 1.89 -8.02 -31.99
CA GLY A 118 2.00 -6.99 -30.96
C GLY A 118 3.22 -6.11 -31.21
N ARG A 119 3.09 -4.80 -31.01
CA ARG A 119 4.21 -3.86 -31.21
C ARG A 119 4.18 -2.69 -30.25
N VAL A 120 5.36 -2.18 -29.93
CA VAL A 120 5.52 -0.86 -29.31
C VAL A 120 5.79 0.15 -30.41
N ARG A 121 5.00 1.22 -30.48
CA ARG A 121 5.18 2.26 -31.51
C ARG A 121 4.79 3.65 -31.02
N ILE A 122 5.15 4.65 -31.80
CA ILE A 122 4.68 6.02 -31.62
C ILE A 122 3.40 6.26 -32.43
N VAL A 123 2.44 6.92 -31.81
CA VAL A 123 1.30 7.58 -32.44
C VAL A 123 1.66 9.06 -32.45
N LYS A 124 2.04 9.58 -33.62
CA LYS A 124 2.38 10.99 -33.80
C LYS A 124 1.18 11.87 -33.44
N GLY A 125 1.41 12.98 -32.76
CA GLY A 125 0.43 14.03 -32.53
C GLY A 125 0.06 14.77 -33.82
N GLN A 126 -0.95 15.62 -33.72
CA GLN A 126 -1.42 16.48 -34.80
C GLN A 126 -0.52 17.70 -34.95
N ALA A 127 -0.46 18.26 -36.16
CA ALA A 127 0.28 19.51 -36.42
C ALA A 127 -0.29 20.73 -35.65
N SER A 128 -1.51 20.61 -35.11
CA SER A 128 -2.14 21.58 -34.20
C SER A 128 -1.54 21.57 -32.78
N GLY A 129 -0.67 20.60 -32.48
CA GLY A 129 -0.11 20.35 -31.14
C GLY A 129 -0.90 19.32 -30.32
N ALA A 130 -2.13 18.99 -30.73
CA ALA A 130 -2.99 18.04 -30.02
C ALA A 130 -2.50 16.58 -30.14
N ALA A 131 -2.72 15.78 -29.10
CA ALA A 131 -2.46 14.34 -29.16
C ALA A 131 -3.50 13.62 -30.03
N ASN A 132 -3.06 12.67 -30.86
CA ASN A 132 -3.97 11.76 -31.55
C ASN A 132 -4.55 10.72 -30.57
N PRO A 133 -5.77 10.21 -30.82
CA PRO A 133 -6.39 9.20 -29.95
C PRO A 133 -5.53 7.94 -29.86
N VAL A 134 -5.59 7.28 -28.70
CA VAL A 134 -4.96 5.96 -28.53
C VAL A 134 -5.71 4.98 -29.44
N PRO A 135 -5.00 4.20 -30.29
CA PRO A 135 -5.62 3.21 -31.14
C PRO A 135 -6.40 2.17 -30.33
N ALA A 136 -7.34 1.48 -30.96
CA ALA A 136 -7.96 0.30 -30.37
C ALA A 136 -6.89 -0.74 -29.98
N ASN A 137 -7.23 -1.63 -29.04
CA ASN A 137 -6.37 -2.75 -28.61
C ASN A 137 -5.00 -2.31 -28.10
N SER A 138 -4.92 -1.11 -27.49
CA SER A 138 -3.66 -0.50 -27.12
C SER A 138 -3.60 -0.05 -25.67
N ILE A 139 -2.41 -0.15 -25.07
CA ILE A 139 -2.07 0.46 -23.79
C ILE A 139 -1.24 1.71 -24.08
N LEU A 140 -1.70 2.87 -23.57
CA LEU A 140 -0.91 4.08 -23.59
C LEU A 140 0.24 3.96 -22.58
N LEU A 141 1.49 3.95 -23.06
CA LEU A 141 2.67 3.86 -22.21
C LEU A 141 3.12 5.25 -21.75
N TYR A 142 3.33 6.16 -22.71
CA TYR A 142 3.83 7.51 -22.43
C TYR A 142 3.12 8.55 -23.29
N GLU A 143 2.95 9.74 -22.73
CA GLU A 143 2.74 10.97 -23.49
C GLU A 143 4.05 11.76 -23.49
N THR A 144 4.51 12.15 -24.68
CA THR A 144 5.78 12.85 -24.88
C THR A 144 5.52 14.17 -25.59
N THR A 145 5.93 15.28 -24.98
CA THR A 145 5.89 16.59 -25.63
C THR A 145 7.12 16.75 -26.53
N VAL A 146 6.92 16.69 -27.85
CA VAL A 146 7.97 16.95 -28.84
C VAL A 146 8.06 18.46 -29.07
N PRO A 147 9.21 19.10 -28.78
CA PRO A 147 9.38 20.54 -28.98
C PRO A 147 9.28 20.94 -30.46
N ALA A 148 8.87 22.20 -30.69
CA ALA A 148 8.88 22.78 -32.02
C ALA A 148 10.31 22.77 -32.60
N GLY A 149 10.46 22.38 -33.87
CA GLY A 149 11.74 22.32 -34.58
C GLY A 149 12.70 21.22 -34.11
N ALA A 150 12.33 20.36 -33.17
CA ALA A 150 13.16 19.24 -32.72
C ALA A 150 13.50 18.32 -33.90
N SER A 151 14.78 18.00 -34.10
CA SER A 151 15.21 17.11 -35.18
C SER A 151 16.54 16.46 -34.85
N ALA A 152 16.85 15.34 -35.51
CA ALA A 152 18.12 14.66 -35.31
C ALA A 152 19.32 15.54 -35.71
N GLY A 153 19.20 16.31 -36.81
CA GLY A 153 20.25 17.24 -37.26
C GLY A 153 20.44 18.45 -36.34
N GLY A 154 19.41 18.82 -35.57
CA GLY A 154 19.46 19.89 -34.56
C GLY A 154 19.88 19.45 -33.17
N GLY A 155 20.35 18.21 -33.00
CA GLY A 155 20.76 17.66 -31.70
C GLY A 155 19.65 17.00 -30.87
N GLY A 156 18.40 17.00 -31.38
CA GLY A 156 17.29 16.29 -30.76
C GLY A 156 16.69 16.97 -29.52
N PHE A 157 16.09 16.17 -28.64
CA PHE A 157 15.57 16.63 -27.35
C PHE A 157 15.70 15.56 -26.26
N ASN A 158 15.55 15.96 -24.99
CA ASN A 158 15.56 15.01 -23.87
C ASN A 158 14.20 14.31 -23.76
N ILE A 159 14.07 13.16 -24.43
CA ILE A 159 12.82 12.41 -24.52
C ILE A 159 12.33 11.96 -23.13
N THR A 160 13.23 11.44 -22.29
CA THR A 160 12.87 10.96 -20.95
C THR A 160 12.31 12.10 -20.07
N ALA A 161 12.91 13.29 -20.12
CA ALA A 161 12.42 14.44 -19.36
C ALA A 161 11.11 15.04 -19.93
N ALA A 162 10.89 14.90 -21.23
CA ALA A 162 9.69 15.39 -21.92
C ALA A 162 8.52 14.39 -21.91
N SER A 163 8.70 13.22 -21.28
CA SER A 163 7.71 12.14 -21.28
C SER A 163 7.10 11.91 -19.91
N VAL A 164 5.79 11.71 -19.88
CA VAL A 164 5.03 11.34 -18.69
C VAL A 164 4.51 9.92 -18.87
N ALA A 165 4.83 9.03 -17.92
CA ALA A 165 4.29 7.68 -17.92
C ALA A 165 2.78 7.72 -17.68
N LYS A 166 2.03 6.97 -18.50
CA LYS A 166 0.57 6.92 -18.50
C LYS A 166 0.00 5.51 -18.39
N PHE A 167 0.84 4.47 -18.51
CA PHE A 167 0.36 3.09 -18.45
C PHE A 167 -0.32 2.80 -17.10
N PRO A 168 -1.55 2.29 -17.05
CA PRO A 168 -2.09 1.74 -15.81
C PRO A 168 -1.25 0.54 -15.34
N TYR A 169 -1.25 0.27 -14.04
CA TYR A 169 -0.76 -1.01 -13.52
C TYR A 169 -1.86 -2.07 -13.60
N ALA A 170 -1.44 -3.31 -13.79
CA ALA A 170 -2.30 -4.49 -13.75
C ALA A 170 -1.83 -5.47 -12.66
N CYS A 171 -2.76 -6.23 -12.11
CA CYS A 171 -2.49 -7.38 -11.23
C CYS A 171 -3.38 -8.55 -11.66
N ALA A 172 -3.03 -9.77 -11.24
CA ALA A 172 -3.93 -10.91 -11.41
C ALA A 172 -5.28 -10.65 -10.70
N ALA A 173 -6.33 -11.34 -11.13
CA ALA A 173 -7.65 -11.23 -10.49
C ALA A 173 -7.55 -11.59 -8.98
N GLY A 174 -8.16 -10.77 -8.12
CA GLY A 174 -8.07 -10.90 -6.66
C GLY A 174 -6.73 -10.47 -6.03
N GLY A 175 -5.76 -10.03 -6.82
CA GLY A 175 -4.51 -9.44 -6.34
C GLY A 175 -4.70 -8.05 -5.74
N ILE A 176 -3.65 -7.56 -5.06
CA ILE A 176 -3.59 -6.16 -4.61
C ILE A 176 -3.10 -5.32 -5.79
N LEU A 177 -3.96 -4.46 -6.33
CA LEU A 177 -3.65 -3.62 -7.48
C LEU A 177 -2.81 -2.40 -7.04
N PRO A 178 -1.57 -2.23 -7.51
CA PRO A 178 -0.84 -1.00 -7.26
C PRO A 178 -1.48 0.16 -8.02
N VAL A 179 -1.57 1.31 -7.38
CA VAL A 179 -2.02 2.56 -8.00
C VAL A 179 -1.04 3.66 -7.67
N ARG A 180 -0.78 4.57 -8.61
CA ARG A 180 0.22 5.64 -8.40
C ARG A 180 -0.22 6.62 -7.33
N ASP A 181 -1.47 7.08 -7.44
CA ASP A 181 -2.00 8.21 -6.68
C ASP A 181 -3.55 8.20 -6.66
N ALA A 182 -4.14 9.25 -6.10
CA ALA A 182 -5.60 9.42 -6.03
C ALA A 182 -6.27 9.56 -7.40
N ALA A 183 -5.59 10.13 -8.39
CA ALA A 183 -6.16 10.31 -9.73
C ALA A 183 -6.21 8.95 -10.45
N ASP A 184 -5.15 8.14 -10.32
CA ASP A 184 -5.10 6.77 -10.83
C ASP A 184 -6.18 5.90 -10.18
N GLU A 185 -6.35 6.01 -8.85
CA GLU A 185 -7.43 5.35 -8.09
C GLU A 185 -8.83 5.69 -8.62
N ALA A 186 -9.08 6.95 -8.97
CA ALA A 186 -10.38 7.41 -9.47
C ALA A 186 -10.74 6.86 -10.88
N THR A 187 -9.77 6.31 -11.62
CA THR A 187 -10.03 5.69 -12.94
C THR A 187 -10.49 4.23 -12.84
N ILE A 188 -10.49 3.66 -11.64
CA ILE A 188 -10.84 2.26 -11.40
C ILE A 188 -12.35 2.14 -11.22
N THR A 189 -12.95 1.09 -11.77
CA THR A 189 -14.30 0.64 -11.41
C THR A 189 -14.17 -0.39 -10.29
N PRO A 190 -14.34 -0.01 -9.01
CA PRO A 190 -14.10 -0.91 -7.89
C PRO A 190 -15.24 -1.92 -7.69
N TYR A 191 -14.92 -3.06 -7.08
CA TYR A 191 -15.88 -4.07 -6.64
C TYR A 191 -15.67 -4.41 -5.16
N GLU A 192 -16.72 -4.90 -4.51
CA GLU A 192 -16.68 -5.25 -3.08
C GLU A 192 -15.58 -6.28 -2.80
N GLY A 193 -14.68 -5.97 -1.86
CA GLY A 193 -13.55 -6.82 -1.51
C GLY A 193 -12.26 -6.55 -2.32
N MET A 194 -12.30 -5.66 -3.31
CA MET A 194 -11.11 -5.27 -4.09
C MET A 194 -10.05 -4.63 -3.19
N ARG A 195 -8.77 -4.97 -3.42
CA ARG A 195 -7.64 -4.35 -2.72
C ARG A 195 -6.76 -3.55 -3.66
N ILE A 196 -6.32 -2.38 -3.20
CA ILE A 196 -5.30 -1.57 -3.86
C ILE A 196 -4.14 -1.25 -2.91
N TYR A 197 -3.00 -0.89 -3.49
CA TYR A 197 -1.87 -0.33 -2.75
C TYR A 197 -1.45 0.99 -3.41
N ARG A 198 -1.64 2.11 -2.70
CA ARG A 198 -1.25 3.43 -3.19
C ARG A 198 0.24 3.67 -3.00
N LEU A 199 0.95 3.91 -4.10
CA LEU A 199 2.39 4.10 -4.10
C LEU A 199 2.83 5.46 -3.54
N ASP A 200 2.00 6.51 -3.68
CA ASP A 200 2.29 7.85 -3.16
C ASP A 200 2.23 7.93 -1.63
N GLY A 201 1.27 7.24 -1.02
CA GLY A 201 1.08 7.20 0.44
C GLY A 201 1.67 5.97 1.15
N GLN A 202 1.99 4.91 0.39
CA GLN A 202 2.34 3.57 0.90
C GLN A 202 1.19 2.86 1.62
N ASP A 203 -0.01 2.98 1.04
CA ASP A 203 -1.26 2.74 1.74
C ASP A 203 -2.07 1.58 1.15
N PRO A 204 -2.26 0.46 1.89
CA PRO A 204 -3.19 -0.58 1.48
C PRO A 204 -4.63 -0.14 1.72
N ARG A 205 -5.51 -0.36 0.74
CA ARG A 205 -6.95 -0.08 0.84
C ARG A 205 -7.78 -1.26 0.38
N LEU A 206 -8.96 -1.39 0.99
CA LEU A 206 -10.00 -2.36 0.70
C LEU A 206 -11.25 -1.59 0.25
N TYR A 207 -11.87 -1.98 -0.85
CA TYR A 207 -13.17 -1.44 -1.23
C TYR A 207 -14.27 -2.20 -0.49
N ARG A 208 -15.05 -1.48 0.33
CA ARG A 208 -16.17 -2.03 1.10
C ARG A 208 -17.27 -1.00 1.25
N GLY A 209 -18.51 -1.41 1.04
CA GLY A 209 -19.68 -0.57 1.32
C GLY A 209 -19.74 0.70 0.45
N GLY A 210 -19.21 0.63 -0.78
CA GLY A 210 -19.20 1.77 -1.71
C GLY A 210 -18.08 2.78 -1.49
N ALA A 211 -17.08 2.47 -0.65
CA ALA A 211 -15.95 3.35 -0.38
C ALA A 211 -14.63 2.57 -0.30
N TRP A 212 -13.54 3.26 -0.61
CA TRP A 212 -12.20 2.79 -0.26
C TRP A 212 -11.96 3.04 1.22
N VAL A 213 -11.77 1.96 1.97
CA VAL A 213 -11.35 1.98 3.37
C VAL A 213 -9.92 1.49 3.49
N TRP A 214 -9.23 1.86 4.56
CA TRP A 214 -7.87 1.40 4.81
C TRP A 214 -7.84 -0.09 5.18
N ASP A 215 -6.88 -0.83 4.62
CA ASP A 215 -6.66 -2.27 4.88
C ASP A 215 -5.39 -2.47 5.72
N ALA A 216 -5.38 -1.95 6.94
CA ALA A 216 -4.25 -2.07 7.87
C ALA A 216 -4.63 -2.97 9.06
N PRO A 217 -3.84 -4.03 9.38
CA PRO A 217 -4.05 -4.80 10.59
C PRO A 217 -3.78 -3.94 11.84
N PRO A 218 -4.45 -4.22 12.97
CA PRO A 218 -4.20 -3.51 14.22
C PRO A 218 -2.74 -3.71 14.65
N ARG A 219 -2.14 -2.65 15.21
CA ARG A 219 -0.76 -2.70 15.69
C ARG A 219 -0.77 -3.12 17.15
N ALA A 220 -0.14 -4.24 17.48
CA ALA A 220 -0.15 -4.79 18.84
C ALA A 220 1.28 -5.02 19.35
N CYS A 221 1.44 -4.96 20.68
CA CYS A 221 2.62 -5.47 21.37
C CYS A 221 2.18 -6.39 22.50
N ARG A 222 3.04 -7.36 22.86
CA ARG A 222 2.82 -8.26 23.98
C ARG A 222 4.15 -8.61 24.61
N LYS A 223 4.18 -8.53 25.94
CA LYS A 223 5.36 -8.86 26.75
C LYS A 223 5.57 -10.37 26.81
N ILE A 224 6.79 -10.81 26.52
CA ILE A 224 7.25 -12.21 26.51
C ILE A 224 8.16 -12.55 27.70
N ALA A 225 8.63 -11.55 28.45
CA ALA A 225 9.39 -11.75 29.69
C ALA A 225 9.07 -10.69 30.74
N ASP A 226 9.10 -11.05 32.02
CA ASP A 226 8.93 -10.10 33.13
C ASP A 226 10.01 -9.01 33.14
N GLN A 227 9.65 -7.80 33.57
CA GLN A 227 10.59 -6.70 33.80
C GLN A 227 10.33 -6.07 35.18
N THR A 228 11.39 -5.89 35.96
CA THR A 228 11.32 -5.30 37.30
C THR A 228 11.77 -3.84 37.31
N ALA A 229 11.16 -3.02 38.16
CA ALA A 229 11.61 -1.66 38.47
C ALA A 229 11.79 -1.50 40.00
N PRO A 230 13.04 -1.30 40.49
CA PRO A 230 13.35 -1.27 41.93
C PRO A 230 13.31 0.13 42.55
N SER A 231 12.79 1.13 41.83
CA SER A 231 12.81 2.52 42.29
C SER A 231 11.55 3.27 41.86
N THR A 232 11.43 4.51 42.34
CA THR A 232 10.35 5.44 41.97
C THR A 232 10.59 6.14 40.63
N THR A 233 11.76 5.96 40.00
CA THR A 233 12.08 6.51 38.68
C THR A 233 11.45 5.67 37.59
N LEU A 234 10.66 6.32 36.72
CA LEU A 234 10.04 5.67 35.56
C LEU A 234 11.10 5.08 34.63
N VAL A 235 10.98 3.79 34.35
CA VAL A 235 11.77 3.10 33.34
C VAL A 235 10.90 2.76 32.13
N ASN A 236 11.49 2.79 30.96
CA ASN A 236 10.86 2.30 29.73
C ASN A 236 10.67 0.79 29.83
N ASP A 237 9.47 0.32 29.48
CA ASP A 237 9.29 -1.10 29.22
C ASP A 237 10.10 -1.50 27.97
N ASN A 238 10.70 -2.69 28.02
CA ASN A 238 11.58 -3.20 26.97
C ASN A 238 10.83 -3.85 25.80
N GLU A 239 9.52 -4.08 25.90
CA GLU A 239 8.71 -4.82 24.91
C GLU A 239 7.32 -4.20 24.68
N LEU A 240 6.77 -3.46 25.64
CA LEU A 240 5.47 -2.80 25.52
C LEU A 240 5.57 -1.46 24.78
N PHE A 241 5.83 -1.54 23.48
CA PHE A 241 5.83 -0.39 22.58
C PHE A 241 5.30 -0.74 21.19
N VAL A 242 4.69 0.24 20.53
CA VAL A 242 4.21 0.14 19.14
C VAL A 242 4.69 1.36 18.36
N SER A 243 5.27 1.14 17.19
CA SER A 243 5.58 2.22 16.25
C SER A 243 4.36 2.61 15.43
N THR A 244 4.07 3.90 15.35
CA THR A 244 2.97 4.49 14.59
C THR A 244 3.49 5.51 13.57
N PRO A 245 2.90 5.58 12.36
CA PRO A 245 3.18 6.68 11.42
C PRO A 245 2.79 8.03 12.01
N ALA A 246 3.24 9.12 11.39
CA ALA A 246 2.79 10.46 11.74
C ALA A 246 1.26 10.63 11.52
N ASP A 247 0.68 11.60 12.20
CA ASP A 247 -0.70 12.07 12.03
C ASP A 247 -1.76 10.97 12.02
N THR A 248 -1.60 9.99 12.91
CA THR A 248 -2.46 8.81 13.00
C THR A 248 -3.26 8.84 14.29
N LEU A 249 -4.60 8.80 14.16
CA LEU A 249 -5.53 8.61 15.28
C LEU A 249 -5.90 7.13 15.41
N CYS A 250 -5.80 6.59 16.63
CA CYS A 250 -6.12 5.22 16.96
C CYS A 250 -6.97 5.16 18.23
N GLU A 251 -7.83 4.16 18.32
CA GLU A 251 -8.31 3.60 19.58
C GLU A 251 -7.20 2.73 20.18
N ILE A 252 -7.00 2.81 21.49
CA ILE A 252 -6.08 1.98 22.25
C ILE A 252 -6.86 1.12 23.24
N THR A 253 -6.58 -0.17 23.24
CA THR A 253 -7.13 -1.13 24.21
C THR A 253 -6.04 -2.07 24.70
N GLY A 254 -6.10 -2.52 25.95
CA GLY A 254 -5.08 -3.43 26.47
C GLY A 254 -5.21 -3.79 27.94
N GLU A 255 -4.31 -4.67 28.36
CA GLU A 255 -4.21 -5.14 29.74
C GLU A 255 -2.74 -5.14 30.17
N LEU A 256 -2.48 -4.52 31.31
CA LEU A 256 -1.18 -4.54 31.98
C LEU A 256 -1.28 -5.47 33.18
N TYR A 257 -0.51 -6.55 33.16
CA TYR A 257 -0.38 -7.45 34.30
C TYR A 257 0.83 -7.03 35.13
N TYR A 258 0.64 -6.87 36.44
CA TYR A 258 1.69 -6.39 37.32
C TYR A 258 1.66 -7.06 38.68
N SER A 259 2.74 -6.90 39.44
CA SER A 259 2.79 -7.23 40.87
C SER A 259 3.58 -6.16 41.61
N ALA A 260 3.07 -5.74 42.75
CA ALA A 260 3.65 -4.70 43.58
C ALA A 260 3.29 -4.97 45.05
N ASP A 261 4.18 -4.60 45.96
CA ASP A 261 3.86 -4.57 47.39
C ASP A 261 2.82 -3.47 47.68
N PRO A 262 1.85 -3.66 48.60
CA PRO A 262 0.87 -2.62 48.94
C PRO A 262 1.49 -1.30 49.42
N ALA A 263 2.69 -1.34 50.00
CA ALA A 263 3.40 -0.12 50.38
C ALA A 263 4.12 0.54 49.19
N ALA A 264 4.54 -0.25 48.18
CA ALA A 264 5.23 0.25 47.00
C ALA A 264 4.26 0.84 45.97
N ASP A 265 3.10 0.18 45.78
CA ASP A 265 2.15 0.38 44.68
C ASP A 265 2.81 0.39 43.30
N PHE A 266 2.00 0.42 42.23
CA PHE A 266 2.48 0.39 40.85
C PHE A 266 2.18 1.72 40.16
N LYS A 267 3.20 2.42 39.68
CA LYS A 267 3.04 3.65 38.90
C LYS A 267 3.26 3.35 37.43
N VAL A 268 2.32 3.75 36.57
CA VAL A 268 2.40 3.59 35.11
C VAL A 268 2.37 4.94 34.41
N ALA A 269 3.01 5.06 33.26
CA ALA A 269 3.01 6.24 32.42
C ALA A 269 3.21 5.87 30.96
N TRP A 270 3.04 6.85 30.07
CA TRP A 270 3.30 6.69 28.63
C TRP A 270 4.42 7.62 28.18
N THR A 271 5.09 7.25 27.10
CA THR A 271 5.87 8.16 26.24
C THR A 271 5.39 8.00 24.83
N GLY A 272 5.33 9.09 24.09
CA GLY A 272 5.04 9.09 22.66
C GLY A 272 5.92 10.08 21.90
N PRO A 273 5.81 10.11 20.57
CA PRO A 273 6.47 11.08 19.71
C PRO A 273 6.09 12.53 20.02
N SER A 274 6.84 13.48 19.46
CA SER A 274 6.50 14.90 19.58
C SER A 274 5.10 15.17 19.00
N GLY A 275 4.30 15.96 19.71
CA GLY A 275 2.91 16.27 19.33
C GLY A 275 1.91 15.12 19.52
N SER A 276 2.35 13.97 20.05
CA SER A 276 1.42 12.88 20.37
C SER A 276 0.61 13.16 21.64
N PHE A 277 -0.60 12.61 21.70
CA PHE A 277 -1.39 12.57 22.92
C PHE A 277 -2.08 11.21 23.04
N ILE A 278 -2.36 10.83 24.28
CA ILE A 278 -3.27 9.73 24.62
C ILE A 278 -4.29 10.29 25.60
N ASP A 279 -5.54 9.88 25.44
CA ASP A 279 -6.66 10.18 26.32
C ASP A 279 -7.37 8.86 26.62
N TYR A 280 -7.22 8.36 27.85
CA TYR A 280 -7.57 6.98 28.18
C TYR A 280 -8.14 6.86 29.58
N SER A 281 -8.93 5.82 29.84
CA SER A 281 -9.24 5.38 31.19
C SER A 281 -8.33 4.22 31.58
N ILE A 282 -8.03 4.13 32.87
CA ILE A 282 -7.35 2.97 33.45
C ILE A 282 -8.23 2.39 34.56
N HIS A 283 -8.50 1.08 34.46
CA HIS A 283 -9.31 0.35 35.42
C HIS A 283 -8.42 -0.61 36.20
N ALA A 284 -8.12 -0.27 37.45
CA ALA A 284 -7.21 -1.02 38.31
C ALA A 284 -7.58 -0.88 39.78
N ALA A 285 -7.00 -1.73 40.65
CA ALA A 285 -7.14 -1.58 42.09
C ALA A 285 -6.69 -0.19 42.57
N ALA A 286 -7.41 0.39 43.52
CA ALA A 286 -7.02 1.64 44.16
C ALA A 286 -5.68 1.52 44.90
N PRO A 287 -4.90 2.62 45.04
CA PRO A 287 -3.64 2.60 45.78
C PRO A 287 -3.79 2.02 47.19
N SER A 288 -2.74 1.36 47.68
CA SER A 288 -2.65 0.78 49.03
C SER A 288 -3.64 -0.35 49.33
N VAL A 289 -4.18 -1.01 48.29
CA VAL A 289 -5.02 -2.21 48.43
C VAL A 289 -4.18 -3.42 48.84
N ALA A 290 -4.42 -4.01 50.01
CA ALA A 290 -3.63 -5.13 50.55
C ALA A 290 -4.09 -6.54 50.10
N GLY A 291 -4.92 -6.66 49.05
CA GLY A 291 -5.47 -7.94 48.60
C GLY A 291 -6.05 -7.91 47.18
N THR A 292 -6.65 -9.02 46.74
CA THR A 292 -7.23 -9.14 45.38
C THR A 292 -8.67 -8.63 45.28
N THR A 293 -9.19 -7.99 46.32
CA THR A 293 -10.54 -7.42 46.37
C THR A 293 -10.45 -6.02 46.94
N GLY A 294 -11.15 -5.07 46.34
CA GLY A 294 -11.15 -3.70 46.77
C GLY A 294 -11.83 -2.76 45.77
N SER A 295 -11.66 -1.46 46.01
CA SER A 295 -12.14 -0.42 45.12
C SER A 295 -11.34 -0.38 43.82
N VAL A 296 -12.01 0.01 42.74
CA VAL A 296 -11.41 0.19 41.41
C VAL A 296 -11.32 1.69 41.11
N VAL A 297 -10.18 2.13 40.60
CA VAL A 297 -10.01 3.48 40.05
C VAL A 297 -10.51 3.47 38.61
N LEU A 298 -11.34 4.46 38.26
CA LEU A 298 -11.94 4.65 36.93
C LEU A 298 -11.75 6.10 36.46
N ASP A 299 -10.51 6.57 36.48
CA ASP A 299 -10.19 7.97 36.19
C ASP A 299 -9.71 8.17 34.75
N ARG A 300 -9.98 9.36 34.19
CA ARG A 300 -9.51 9.78 32.86
C ARG A 300 -8.07 10.27 32.99
N GLN A 301 -7.20 9.75 32.14
CA GLN A 301 -5.76 10.00 32.13
C GLN A 301 -5.32 10.54 30.78
N ASP A 302 -4.22 11.29 30.79
CA ASP A 302 -3.56 11.78 29.58
C ASP A 302 -2.08 11.36 29.54
N ILE A 303 -1.38 11.66 28.44
CA ILE A 303 0.03 11.27 28.24
C ILE A 303 1.00 11.82 29.30
N SER A 304 0.63 12.92 29.96
CA SER A 304 1.43 13.57 31.00
C SER A 304 1.18 13.00 32.40
N LYS A 305 0.10 12.24 32.59
CA LYS A 305 -0.27 11.66 33.89
C LYS A 305 0.47 10.37 34.17
N THR A 306 0.65 10.10 35.46
CA THR A 306 1.30 8.90 35.98
C THR A 306 0.42 8.24 37.04
N PRO A 307 -0.69 7.58 36.66
CA PRO A 307 -1.61 7.00 37.64
C PRO A 307 -0.92 5.94 38.51
N ILE A 308 -1.38 5.86 39.77
CA ILE A 308 -0.92 4.89 40.77
C ILE A 308 -1.99 3.80 40.92
N LEU A 309 -1.56 2.55 40.87
CA LEU A 309 -2.38 1.35 40.91
C LEU A 309 -1.98 0.53 42.15
N GLY A 310 -2.97 -0.02 42.85
CA GLY A 310 -2.78 -0.78 44.08
C GLY A 310 -1.96 -2.06 43.91
N GLY A 311 -0.96 -2.29 44.75
CA GLY A 311 -0.22 -3.54 44.81
C GLY A 311 -0.76 -4.51 45.87
N ALA A 312 -0.99 -5.79 45.55
CA ALA A 312 -1.48 -6.79 46.52
C ALA A 312 -0.41 -7.77 47.03
N GLY A 313 0.87 -7.50 46.74
CA GLY A 313 2.01 -8.36 47.03
C GLY A 313 2.85 -8.66 45.79
N THR A 314 4.12 -9.00 46.01
CA THR A 314 5.09 -9.24 44.92
C THR A 314 4.85 -10.55 44.17
N THR A 315 4.10 -11.49 44.74
CA THR A 315 3.72 -12.76 44.12
C THR A 315 2.28 -12.78 43.60
N VAL A 316 1.52 -11.70 43.81
CA VAL A 316 0.13 -11.59 43.38
C VAL A 316 0.06 -10.87 42.05
N HIS A 317 -0.62 -11.47 41.07
CA HIS A 317 -0.78 -10.90 39.74
C HIS A 317 -2.04 -10.05 39.70
N MET A 318 -1.83 -8.74 39.58
CA MET A 318 -2.85 -7.72 39.43
C MET A 318 -3.02 -7.38 37.95
N VAL A 319 -4.19 -6.85 37.59
CA VAL A 319 -4.51 -6.40 36.24
C VAL A 319 -4.90 -4.93 36.25
N ALA A 320 -4.46 -4.20 35.24
CA ALA A 320 -4.96 -2.89 34.89
C ALA A 320 -5.41 -2.91 33.44
N ARG A 321 -6.68 -2.59 33.20
CA ARG A 321 -7.21 -2.48 31.85
C ARG A 321 -7.12 -1.04 31.36
N ILE A 322 -6.74 -0.86 30.11
CA ILE A 322 -6.67 0.44 29.44
C ILE A 322 -7.61 0.46 28.24
N ASP A 323 -8.37 1.54 28.10
CA ASP A 323 -9.25 1.79 26.96
C ASP A 323 -9.22 3.30 26.67
N GLY A 324 -9.08 3.73 25.40
CA GLY A 324 -8.97 5.16 25.08
C GLY A 324 -8.63 5.48 23.63
N MET A 325 -8.17 6.72 23.40
CA MET A 325 -7.74 7.25 22.11
C MET A 325 -6.27 7.69 22.16
N TYR A 326 -5.54 7.46 21.07
CA TYR A 326 -4.16 7.84 20.88
C TYR A 326 -3.98 8.55 19.53
N TYR A 327 -3.30 9.68 19.51
CA TYR A 327 -2.86 10.37 18.30
C TYR A 327 -1.33 10.46 18.26
N SER A 328 -0.73 10.13 17.12
CA SER A 328 0.71 9.92 17.01
C SER A 328 1.57 11.17 16.77
N GLY A 329 0.98 12.31 16.38
CA GLY A 329 1.73 13.53 16.06
C GLY A 329 2.81 13.28 15.00
N SER A 330 4.08 13.54 15.32
CA SER A 330 5.22 13.34 14.41
C SER A 330 5.53 11.89 14.01
N GLY A 331 4.84 10.89 14.60
CA GLY A 331 5.10 9.48 14.35
C GLY A 331 6.35 8.98 15.08
N GLY A 332 6.39 7.68 15.38
CA GLY A 332 7.42 7.06 16.21
C GLY A 332 6.81 6.08 17.21
N GLN A 333 7.43 5.91 18.38
CA GLN A 333 7.02 4.88 19.33
C GLN A 333 6.10 5.42 20.43
N LEU A 334 4.90 4.85 20.56
CA LEU A 334 4.16 4.86 21.81
C LEU A 334 4.70 3.73 22.68
N ARG A 335 5.04 4.04 23.94
CA ARG A 335 5.68 3.09 24.86
C ARG A 335 5.18 3.25 26.29
N VAL A 336 5.00 2.12 26.98
CA VAL A 336 4.69 2.06 28.41
C VAL A 336 5.95 2.33 29.24
N ARG A 337 5.80 3.09 30.31
CA ARG A 337 6.78 3.24 31.39
C ARG A 337 6.17 2.83 32.72
N PHE A 338 7.00 2.35 33.64
CA PHE A 338 6.54 2.00 34.98
C PHE A 338 7.61 2.18 36.05
N ALA A 339 7.19 2.22 37.31
CA ALA A 339 8.03 2.34 38.50
C ALA A 339 7.24 1.98 39.77
N GLN A 340 7.92 1.94 40.92
CA GLN A 340 7.25 2.03 42.22
C GLN A 340 6.57 3.41 42.36
N ALA A 341 5.44 3.47 43.08
CA ALA A 341 4.86 4.74 43.48
C ALA A 341 5.61 5.33 44.68
N ASN A 342 5.91 4.49 45.67
CA ASN A 342 6.68 4.82 46.87
C ASN A 342 7.95 3.96 46.96
N THR A 343 9.01 4.51 47.54
CA THR A 343 10.26 3.77 47.76
C THR A 343 10.01 2.54 48.62
N HIS A 344 10.36 1.36 48.11
CA HIS A 344 10.19 0.11 48.83
C HIS A 344 11.31 -0.90 48.49
N ALA A 345 11.64 -1.78 49.44
CA ALA A 345 12.70 -2.77 49.26
C ALA A 345 12.39 -3.78 48.15
N SER A 346 11.12 -4.13 47.98
CA SER A 346 10.66 -5.04 46.94
C SER A 346 10.36 -4.31 45.63
N PRO A 347 10.95 -4.70 44.48
CA PRO A 347 10.66 -4.08 43.20
C PRO A 347 9.23 -4.34 42.75
N VAL A 348 8.68 -3.45 41.93
CA VAL A 348 7.48 -3.78 41.14
C VAL A 348 7.87 -4.56 39.89
N THR A 349 6.95 -5.35 39.38
CA THR A 349 7.18 -6.16 38.16
C THR A 349 6.04 -5.93 37.17
N MET A 350 6.38 -5.57 35.93
CA MET A 350 5.50 -5.70 34.77
C MET A 350 5.62 -7.14 34.26
N ARG A 351 4.51 -7.86 34.20
CA ARG A 351 4.47 -9.31 33.99
C ARG A 351 4.31 -9.70 32.53
N PHE A 352 4.83 -10.88 32.20
CA PHE A 352 4.55 -11.62 30.97
C PHE A 352 3.06 -11.60 30.62
N GLY A 353 2.76 -11.46 29.33
CA GLY A 353 1.39 -11.45 28.81
C GLY A 353 0.71 -10.08 28.81
N SER A 354 1.28 -9.07 29.48
CA SER A 354 0.85 -7.68 29.35
C SER A 354 0.86 -7.27 27.87
N HIS A 355 -0.13 -6.52 27.41
CA HIS A 355 -0.28 -6.18 26.01
C HIS A 355 -1.16 -4.95 25.81
N PHE A 356 -0.99 -4.30 24.65
CA PHE A 356 -1.96 -3.35 24.14
C PHE A 356 -2.00 -3.36 22.62
N VAL A 357 -3.12 -2.89 22.08
CA VAL A 357 -3.44 -2.86 20.66
C VAL A 357 -3.89 -1.46 20.28
N LEU A 358 -3.42 -0.99 19.12
CA LEU A 358 -3.85 0.24 18.48
C LEU A 358 -4.68 -0.11 17.24
N HIS A 359 -5.93 0.31 17.25
CA HIS A 359 -6.85 0.23 16.14
C HIS A 359 -6.98 1.61 15.52
N ARG A 360 -6.55 1.80 14.26
CA ARG A 360 -6.70 3.11 13.60
C ARG A 360 -8.19 3.42 13.40
N VAL A 361 -8.59 4.65 13.70
CA VAL A 361 -9.98 5.16 13.58
C VAL A 361 -10.15 5.94 12.30
#